data_AF-A0A9P7C706-F1
#
_entry.id   AF-A0A9P7C706-F1
#
_cell.length_a   1.000
_cell.length_b   1.000
_cell.length_c   1.000
_cell.angle_alpha   90.00
_cell.angle_beta   90.00
_cell.angle_gamma   90.00
#
_symmetry.space_group_name_H-M   'P 1'
#
loop_
_entity.id
_entity.type
_entity.pdbx_description
1 polymer ?
#
loop_
_entity_poly.entity_id
_entity_poly.type
_entity_poly.pdbx_seq_one_letter_code
_entity_poly.pdbx_strand_id
1 'polypeptide(L)'
;MTRWSISQLTILLLLLVNTTLASSNSSLLWGTYRPNLYFGTRPRLPESIMTGLMWFDANDLQGFQRIRHACDQGDGIEGYGYHKHDGREFASQVIHDTPSNIKLSTEFIKIPEGKHGGDWGVRIRGVPINNEVPAVTSVMFYVGIEGEGGIDIMNKLSKKGLESPVRLEGDTPELGDFEIQIVDGPLNSYLGQGIDQDLSRTQWLGKEVPKGSIWRAKDFVGEHIVTNARQRIEDGTLTTDQIYSEPYKLLTLSNSLIEEEGQVANFYTFQKLFHGEFQVQVNRFDCIKSLNLICI
;
A
#
# COMPACT_ATOMS: atom_id res chain seq x y z
N MET A 1 -15.94 41.62 -44.34
CA MET A 1 -15.09 41.07 -43.26
C MET A 1 -15.74 41.42 -41.92
N THR A 2 -16.52 40.51 -41.35
CA THR A 2 -17.17 40.69 -40.04
C THR A 2 -16.21 40.24 -38.93
N ARG A 3 -15.68 41.20 -38.16
CA ARG A 3 -14.90 40.92 -36.95
C ARG A 3 -15.86 40.51 -35.84
N TRP A 4 -15.77 39.27 -35.39
CA TRP A 4 -16.44 38.80 -34.18
C TRP A 4 -15.71 39.39 -32.96
N SER A 5 -16.34 40.37 -32.29
CA SER A 5 -15.87 40.87 -31.00
C SER A 5 -16.34 39.91 -29.91
N ILE A 6 -15.42 39.08 -29.40
CA ILE A 6 -15.67 38.28 -28.20
C ILE A 6 -15.64 39.26 -27.02
N SER A 7 -16.76 39.41 -26.31
CA SER A 7 -16.84 40.30 -25.15
C SER A 7 -15.86 39.86 -24.05
N GLN A 8 -15.32 40.83 -23.29
CA GLN A 8 -14.47 40.52 -22.13
C GLN A 8 -15.21 39.62 -21.11
N LEU A 9 -16.54 39.70 -21.04
CA LEU A 9 -17.36 38.84 -20.19
C LEU A 9 -17.33 37.37 -20.63
N THR A 10 -17.32 37.09 -21.93
CA THR A 10 -17.26 35.72 -22.47
C THR A 10 -15.87 35.11 -22.27
N ILE A 11 -14.81 35.90 -22.39
CA ILE A 11 -13.44 35.45 -22.09
C ILE A 11 -13.29 35.14 -20.59
N LEU A 12 -13.80 36.00 -19.72
CA LEU A 12 -13.77 35.79 -18.26
C LEU A 12 -14.60 34.56 -17.85
N LEU A 13 -15.77 34.35 -18.45
CA LEU A 13 -16.61 33.18 -18.21
C LEU A 13 -15.94 31.89 -18.69
N LEU A 14 -15.30 31.90 -19.86
CA LEU A 14 -14.54 30.75 -20.39
C LEU A 14 -13.32 30.43 -19.52
N LEU A 15 -12.62 31.44 -19.02
CA LEU A 15 -11.50 31.26 -18.08
C LEU A 15 -11.99 30.66 -16.75
N LEU A 16 -13.11 31.15 -16.21
CA LEU A 16 -13.72 30.64 -14.97
C LEU A 16 -14.24 29.20 -15.11
N VAL A 17 -14.84 28.85 -16.26
CA VAL A 17 -15.29 27.47 -16.52
C VAL A 17 -14.08 26.53 -16.69
N ASN A 18 -13.02 26.96 -17.37
CA ASN A 18 -11.82 26.15 -17.53
C ASN A 18 -11.06 25.95 -16.21
N THR A 19 -10.96 26.97 -15.34
CA THR A 19 -10.31 26.83 -14.03
C THR A 19 -11.12 25.97 -13.07
N THR A 20 -12.46 26.09 -13.06
CA THR A 20 -13.32 25.24 -12.22
C THR A 20 -13.32 23.78 -12.69
N LEU A 21 -13.29 23.51 -14.00
CA LEU A 21 -13.15 22.16 -14.54
C LEU A 21 -11.77 21.55 -14.24
N ALA A 22 -10.69 22.32 -14.39
CA ALA A 22 -9.34 21.87 -14.06
C ALA A 22 -9.17 21.59 -12.55
N SER A 23 -9.70 22.46 -11.68
CA SER A 23 -9.70 22.29 -10.22
C SER A 23 -10.56 21.09 -9.79
N SER A 24 -11.76 20.93 -10.36
CA SER A 24 -12.60 19.76 -10.07
C SER A 24 -11.93 18.45 -10.53
N ASN A 25 -11.20 18.46 -11.64
CA ASN A 25 -10.48 17.29 -12.13
C ASN A 25 -9.28 16.94 -11.23
N SER A 26 -8.53 17.94 -10.76
CA SER A 26 -7.43 17.74 -9.80
C SER A 26 -7.93 17.12 -8.49
N SER A 27 -9.00 17.65 -7.90
CA SER A 27 -9.59 17.10 -6.66
C SER A 27 -10.10 15.66 -6.79
N LEU A 28 -10.43 15.21 -8.01
CA LEU A 28 -10.96 13.88 -8.27
C LEU A 28 -9.92 12.92 -8.84
N LEU A 29 -8.70 13.37 -9.12
CA LEU A 29 -7.69 12.55 -9.78
C LEU A 29 -7.35 11.33 -8.93
N TRP A 30 -7.07 11.51 -7.63
CA TRP A 30 -6.82 10.42 -6.69
C TRP A 30 -8.07 10.03 -5.91
N GLY A 31 -8.14 8.75 -5.51
CA GLY A 31 -9.19 8.27 -4.62
C GLY A 31 -9.09 6.77 -4.37
N THR A 32 -10.03 6.28 -3.56
CA THR A 32 -10.25 4.86 -3.24
C THR A 32 -10.95 4.13 -4.39
N TYR A 33 -10.53 4.38 -5.64
CA TYR A 33 -11.18 3.89 -6.86
C TYR A 33 -10.90 2.42 -7.18
N ARG A 34 -10.71 1.59 -6.15
CA ARG A 34 -10.55 0.13 -6.23
C ARG A 34 -11.59 -0.56 -5.34
N PRO A 35 -12.90 -0.39 -5.63
CA PRO A 35 -13.98 -0.80 -4.74
C PRO A 35 -14.09 -2.31 -4.53
N ASN A 36 -13.42 -3.11 -5.38
CA ASN A 36 -13.34 -4.56 -5.20
C ASN A 36 -12.35 -4.97 -4.08
N LEU A 37 -11.54 -4.04 -3.56
CA LEU A 37 -10.62 -4.27 -2.45
C LEU A 37 -11.18 -3.73 -1.14
N TYR A 38 -10.78 -4.34 -0.03
CA TYR A 38 -11.05 -3.78 1.29
C TYR A 38 -10.46 -2.38 1.44
N PHE A 39 -9.25 -2.16 0.94
CA PHE A 39 -8.67 -0.83 0.77
C PHE A 39 -7.64 -0.81 -0.38
N GLY A 40 -7.70 0.21 -1.21
CA GLY A 40 -6.70 0.49 -2.23
C GLY A 40 -6.96 1.82 -2.93
N THR A 41 -5.89 2.48 -3.36
CA THR A 41 -5.98 3.75 -4.09
C THR A 41 -5.47 3.60 -5.51
N ARG A 42 -5.97 4.43 -6.41
CA ARG A 42 -5.44 4.63 -7.76
C ARG A 42 -5.83 6.02 -8.26
N PRO A 43 -5.11 6.60 -9.22
CA PRO A 43 -5.58 7.78 -9.92
C PRO A 43 -6.62 7.39 -10.98
N ARG A 44 -7.39 8.37 -11.45
CA ARG A 44 -8.30 8.26 -12.61
C ARG A 44 -7.52 8.35 -13.93
N LEU A 45 -6.41 7.64 -14.00
CA LEU A 45 -5.57 7.51 -15.17
C LEU A 45 -5.58 6.03 -15.61
N PRO A 46 -5.58 5.76 -16.93
CA PRO A 46 -5.33 4.42 -17.43
C PRO A 46 -3.90 4.01 -17.09
N GLU A 47 -3.66 2.71 -16.88
CA GLU A 47 -2.32 2.12 -16.80
C GLU A 47 -1.36 2.89 -15.87
N SER A 48 -1.79 3.18 -14.65
CA SER A 48 -1.03 4.05 -13.73
C SER A 48 -0.71 3.32 -12.43
N ILE A 49 -0.35 4.05 -11.39
CA ILE A 49 -0.02 3.51 -10.07
C ILE A 49 -1.27 2.89 -9.44
N MET A 50 -1.11 1.69 -8.90
CA MET A 50 -2.12 1.02 -8.08
C MET A 50 -1.52 0.67 -6.72
N THR A 51 -2.22 1.03 -5.65
CA THR A 51 -1.86 0.62 -4.29
C THR A 51 -2.94 -0.26 -3.69
N GLY A 52 -2.56 -1.07 -2.69
CA GLY A 52 -3.53 -1.87 -1.95
C GLY A 52 -3.00 -2.35 -0.61
N LEU A 53 -3.95 -2.58 0.29
CA LEU A 53 -3.72 -3.18 1.59
C LEU A 53 -4.04 -4.67 1.55
N MET A 54 -3.20 -5.46 2.19
CA MET A 54 -3.43 -6.86 2.49
C MET A 54 -3.08 -7.14 3.95
N TRP A 55 -3.72 -8.14 4.55
CA TRP A 55 -3.33 -8.59 5.89
C TRP A 55 -3.74 -10.04 6.13
N PHE A 56 -3.16 -10.65 7.15
CA PHE A 56 -3.58 -11.94 7.70
C PHE A 56 -3.09 -12.11 9.14
N ASP A 57 -3.68 -13.08 9.85
CA ASP A 57 -3.19 -13.53 11.16
C ASP A 57 -1.94 -14.40 10.99
N ALA A 58 -0.77 -13.85 11.33
CA ALA A 58 0.50 -14.56 11.27
C ALA A 58 0.78 -15.43 12.51
N ASN A 59 -0.10 -15.42 13.50
CA ASN A 59 -0.05 -16.36 14.62
C ASN A 59 -0.67 -17.72 14.24
N ASP A 60 -1.45 -17.78 13.17
CA ASP A 60 -1.96 -19.02 12.58
C ASP A 60 -1.05 -19.46 11.42
N LEU A 61 -0.55 -20.70 11.47
CA LEU A 61 0.23 -21.30 10.40
C LEU A 61 -0.52 -21.35 9.06
N GLN A 62 -1.85 -21.46 9.09
CA GLN A 62 -2.70 -21.41 7.88
C GLN A 62 -3.14 -19.99 7.51
N GLY A 63 -2.72 -18.96 8.27
CA GLY A 63 -3.13 -17.57 8.06
C GLY A 63 -2.80 -17.05 6.67
N PHE A 64 -1.68 -17.48 6.06
CA PHE A 64 -1.30 -17.09 4.70
C PHE A 64 -2.30 -17.54 3.62
N GLN A 65 -3.15 -18.55 3.89
CA GLN A 65 -4.21 -18.96 2.97
C GLN A 65 -5.42 -18.03 3.03
N ARG A 66 -5.54 -17.28 4.14
CA ARG A 66 -6.63 -16.36 4.44
C ARG A 66 -6.19 -14.90 4.32
N ILE A 67 -5.26 -14.60 3.41
CA ILE A 67 -4.86 -13.22 3.10
C ILE A 67 -6.08 -12.43 2.63
N ARG A 68 -6.42 -11.37 3.37
CA ARG A 68 -7.46 -10.42 2.99
C ARG A 68 -6.91 -9.45 1.96
N HIS A 69 -7.67 -9.20 0.89
CA HIS A 69 -7.29 -8.28 -0.18
C HIS A 69 -8.52 -7.76 -0.91
N ALA A 70 -9.12 -8.62 -1.74
CA ALA A 70 -10.42 -8.39 -2.36
C ALA A 70 -11.54 -8.61 -1.35
N CYS A 71 -12.63 -7.87 -1.50
CA CYS A 71 -13.85 -8.07 -0.72
C CYS A 71 -14.53 -9.38 -1.13
N ASP A 72 -14.32 -10.45 -0.35
CA ASP A 72 -14.90 -11.77 -0.59
C ASP A 72 -15.88 -12.15 0.53
N GLN A 73 -17.09 -12.58 0.17
CA GLN A 73 -18.08 -13.06 1.15
C GLN A 73 -17.59 -14.33 1.88
N GLY A 74 -16.73 -15.12 1.23
CA GLY A 74 -16.09 -16.30 1.82
C GLY A 74 -15.09 -15.99 2.93
N ASP A 75 -14.67 -14.72 3.09
CA ASP A 75 -13.73 -14.35 4.14
C ASP A 75 -14.32 -14.46 5.56
N GLY A 76 -15.65 -14.39 5.69
CA GLY A 76 -16.35 -14.46 6.98
C GLY A 76 -16.11 -13.23 7.88
N ILE A 77 -15.74 -12.08 7.29
CA ILE A 77 -15.60 -10.81 8.00
C ILE A 77 -16.99 -10.36 8.49
N GLU A 78 -17.09 -9.99 9.76
CA GLU A 78 -18.34 -9.62 10.42
C GLU A 78 -18.97 -8.37 9.81
N GLY A 79 -18.14 -7.40 9.43
CA GLY A 79 -18.59 -6.21 8.73
C GLY A 79 -17.43 -5.34 8.28
N TYR A 80 -17.60 -4.66 7.15
CA TYR A 80 -16.67 -3.66 6.66
C TYR A 80 -17.42 -2.56 5.91
N GLY A 81 -16.88 -1.35 5.95
CA GLY A 81 -17.43 -0.26 5.15
C GLY A 81 -16.96 1.11 5.59
N TYR A 82 -17.18 2.09 4.72
CA TYR A 82 -16.93 3.49 5.04
C TYR A 82 -18.05 4.04 5.91
N HIS A 83 -17.68 4.58 7.07
CA HIS A 83 -18.60 5.33 7.93
C HIS A 83 -18.68 6.81 7.52
N LYS A 84 -17.60 7.32 6.92
CA LYS A 84 -17.52 8.66 6.34
C LYS A 84 -16.77 8.57 5.03
N HIS A 85 -17.33 9.11 3.95
CA HIS A 85 -16.67 9.19 2.66
C HIS A 85 -17.30 10.35 1.88
N ASP A 86 -16.53 11.40 1.58
CA ASP A 86 -17.04 12.56 0.82
C ASP A 86 -16.83 12.41 -0.71
N GLY A 87 -16.03 11.43 -1.10
CA GLY A 87 -15.71 11.13 -2.51
C GLY A 87 -14.64 12.05 -3.09
N ARG A 88 -14.06 12.95 -2.28
CA ARG A 88 -13.19 14.04 -2.74
C ARG A 88 -11.95 14.25 -1.90
N GLU A 89 -12.00 14.21 -0.59
CA GLU A 89 -10.88 14.60 0.27
C GLU A 89 -10.68 13.64 1.44
N PHE A 90 -11.76 13.03 1.93
CA PHE A 90 -11.72 12.23 3.14
C PHE A 90 -12.52 10.93 3.04
N ALA A 91 -11.95 9.86 3.57
CA ALA A 91 -12.65 8.60 3.80
C ALA A 91 -12.20 7.93 5.09
N SER A 92 -13.13 7.37 5.85
CA SER A 92 -12.88 6.61 7.07
C SER A 92 -13.71 5.34 7.05
N GLN A 93 -13.03 4.20 7.16
CA GLN A 93 -13.59 2.87 7.10
C GLN A 93 -13.14 2.05 8.31
N VAL A 94 -14.01 1.16 8.74
CA VAL A 94 -13.70 0.13 9.75
C VAL A 94 -13.99 -1.25 9.14
N ILE A 95 -13.17 -2.23 9.50
CA ILE A 95 -13.23 -3.62 9.07
C ILE A 95 -13.13 -4.49 10.32
N HIS A 96 -14.15 -5.31 10.58
CA HIS A 96 -14.26 -6.21 11.72
C HIS A 96 -13.93 -7.65 11.27
N ASP A 97 -12.65 -8.01 11.22
CA ASP A 97 -12.17 -9.34 10.81
C ASP A 97 -12.00 -10.25 12.04
N THR A 98 -13.13 -10.71 12.57
CA THR A 98 -13.22 -11.63 13.71
C THR A 98 -12.42 -12.93 13.50
N PRO A 99 -12.40 -13.56 12.30
CA PRO A 99 -11.56 -14.74 12.04
C PRO A 99 -10.04 -14.53 12.18
N SER A 100 -9.57 -13.27 12.12
CA SER A 100 -8.17 -12.89 12.32
C SER A 100 -7.96 -12.13 13.64
N ASN A 101 -8.97 -12.09 14.52
CA ASN A 101 -8.97 -11.36 15.79
C ASN A 101 -8.58 -9.86 15.66
N ILE A 102 -8.93 -9.19 14.55
CA ILE A 102 -8.47 -7.81 14.31
C ILE A 102 -9.61 -6.89 13.85
N LYS A 103 -9.69 -5.71 14.48
CA LYS A 103 -10.47 -4.58 13.97
C LYS A 103 -9.53 -3.60 13.31
N LEU A 104 -9.60 -3.49 11.99
CA LEU A 104 -8.83 -2.53 11.21
C LEU A 104 -9.63 -1.25 10.97
N SER A 105 -8.94 -0.13 10.91
CA SER A 105 -9.49 1.14 10.45
C SER A 105 -8.54 1.79 9.47
N THR A 106 -9.09 2.30 8.37
CA THR A 106 -8.35 3.07 7.36
C THR A 106 -8.92 4.48 7.27
N GLU A 107 -8.07 5.48 7.48
CA GLU A 107 -8.42 6.90 7.39
C GLU A 107 -7.60 7.54 6.29
N PHE A 108 -8.25 7.90 5.19
CA PHE A 108 -7.65 8.48 4.00
C PHE A 108 -7.94 9.98 3.95
N ILE A 109 -6.91 10.80 3.71
CA ILE A 109 -6.99 12.25 3.53
C ILE A 109 -6.24 12.63 2.26
N LYS A 110 -6.76 13.61 1.52
CA LYS A 110 -6.06 14.23 0.39
C LYS A 110 -5.89 15.73 0.59
N ILE A 111 -4.80 16.24 0.04
CA ILE A 111 -4.51 17.67 -0.08
C ILE A 111 -4.44 17.96 -1.59
N PRO A 112 -5.57 18.29 -2.23
CA PRO A 112 -5.65 18.41 -3.69
C PRO A 112 -4.98 19.70 -4.18
N GLU A 113 -3.66 19.68 -4.28
CA GLU A 113 -2.83 20.75 -4.82
C GLU A 113 -2.07 20.30 -6.09
N GLY A 114 -1.35 21.22 -6.72
CA GLY A 114 -0.50 20.87 -7.87
C GLY A 114 -1.23 20.43 -9.14
N LYS A 115 -0.47 19.81 -10.05
CA LYS A 115 -0.95 19.38 -11.38
C LYS A 115 -1.32 17.90 -11.44
N HIS A 116 -0.82 17.08 -10.51
CA HIS A 116 -1.02 15.63 -10.52
C HIS A 116 -1.90 15.15 -9.35
N GLY A 117 -2.84 16.00 -8.92
CA GLY A 117 -3.90 15.65 -7.96
C GLY A 117 -3.47 15.71 -6.50
N GLY A 118 -2.28 16.25 -6.24
CA GLY A 118 -1.75 16.58 -4.93
C GLY A 118 -1.37 15.37 -4.08
N ASP A 119 -1.28 15.62 -2.78
CA ASP A 119 -0.78 14.65 -1.83
C ASP A 119 -1.94 13.87 -1.23
N TRP A 120 -1.62 12.66 -0.76
CA TRP A 120 -2.58 11.90 0.01
C TRP A 120 -1.90 11.04 1.05
N GLY A 121 -2.59 10.85 2.17
CA GLY A 121 -2.16 10.00 3.27
C GLY A 121 -3.25 9.01 3.62
N VAL A 122 -2.87 7.79 3.96
CA VAL A 122 -3.73 6.84 4.67
C VAL A 122 -3.10 6.43 5.98
N ARG A 123 -3.86 6.55 7.06
CA ARG A 123 -3.56 5.92 8.34
C ARG A 123 -4.26 4.58 8.42
N ILE A 124 -3.51 3.53 8.68
CA ILE A 124 -4.00 2.17 8.91
C ILE A 124 -3.74 1.85 10.37
N ARG A 125 -4.78 1.53 11.11
CA ARG A 125 -4.68 1.11 12.52
C ARG A 125 -5.37 -0.23 12.71
N GLY A 126 -4.76 -1.10 13.52
CA GLY A 126 -5.35 -2.37 13.91
C GLY A 126 -5.38 -2.51 15.42
N VAL A 127 -6.50 -3.02 15.95
CA VAL A 127 -6.69 -3.31 17.38
C VAL A 127 -7.24 -4.72 17.51
N PRO A 128 -6.65 -5.58 18.36
CA PRO A 128 -7.21 -6.90 18.62
C PRO A 128 -8.66 -6.79 19.10
N ILE A 129 -9.53 -7.67 18.59
CA ILE A 129 -10.94 -7.71 19.02
C ILE A 129 -11.03 -8.31 20.43
N ASN A 130 -10.30 -9.40 20.66
CA ASN A 130 -10.11 -10.04 21.94
C ASN A 130 -8.63 -9.94 22.36
N ASN A 131 -8.36 -9.17 23.41
CA ASN A 131 -7.01 -8.98 23.96
C ASN A 131 -6.47 -10.21 24.73
N GLU A 132 -7.33 -11.19 25.05
CA GLU A 132 -6.93 -12.44 25.69
C GLU A 132 -6.31 -13.45 24.71
N VAL A 133 -6.52 -13.24 23.41
CA VAL A 133 -5.97 -14.08 22.33
C VAL A 133 -4.76 -13.37 21.73
N PRO A 134 -3.57 -14.02 21.68
CA PRO A 134 -2.40 -13.45 21.02
C PRO A 134 -2.73 -13.05 19.58
N ALA A 135 -2.48 -11.78 19.24
CA ALA A 135 -2.73 -11.24 17.92
C ALA A 135 -1.40 -10.84 17.28
N VAL A 136 -0.96 -11.64 16.31
CA VAL A 136 0.20 -11.30 15.47
C VAL A 136 -0.33 -11.00 14.07
N THR A 137 -0.46 -9.72 13.74
CA THR A 137 -1.01 -9.32 12.44
C THR A 137 0.13 -9.04 11.46
N SER A 138 0.13 -9.75 10.33
CA SER A 138 0.95 -9.40 9.17
C SER A 138 0.20 -8.43 8.29
N VAL A 139 0.69 -7.20 8.19
CA VAL A 139 0.12 -6.12 7.37
C VAL A 139 1.02 -5.88 6.19
N MET A 140 0.44 -5.86 4.99
CA MET A 140 1.17 -5.71 3.74
C MET A 140 0.59 -4.56 2.93
N PHE A 141 1.42 -3.60 2.57
CA PHE A 141 1.06 -2.54 1.63
C PHE A 141 1.86 -2.71 0.35
N TYR A 142 1.20 -2.67 -0.80
CA TYR A 142 1.89 -2.79 -2.08
C TYR A 142 1.68 -1.55 -2.96
N VAL A 143 2.65 -1.33 -3.82
CA VAL A 143 2.64 -0.32 -4.88
C VAL A 143 3.01 -1.01 -6.18
N GLY A 144 2.22 -0.81 -7.22
CA GLY A 144 2.47 -1.34 -8.56
C GLY A 144 2.29 -0.28 -9.64
N ILE A 145 3.17 -0.25 -10.63
CA ILE A 145 3.06 0.60 -11.83
C ILE A 145 2.64 -0.26 -13.00
N GLU A 146 1.49 0.07 -13.61
CA GLU A 146 0.94 -0.69 -14.74
C GLU A 146 1.39 -0.16 -16.11
N GLY A 147 1.76 1.12 -16.21
CA GLY A 147 2.18 1.79 -17.45
C GLY A 147 3.66 2.06 -17.53
N GLU A 148 4.02 3.10 -18.29
CA GLU A 148 5.39 3.59 -18.39
C GLU A 148 5.84 4.28 -17.10
N GLY A 149 7.14 4.22 -16.83
CA GLY A 149 7.74 4.78 -15.63
C GLY A 149 8.39 3.72 -14.76
N GLY A 150 8.75 4.12 -13.55
CA GLY A 150 9.47 3.29 -12.60
C GLY A 150 9.30 3.75 -11.17
N ILE A 151 9.66 2.88 -10.24
CA ILE A 151 9.68 3.18 -8.81
C ILE A 151 10.79 2.38 -8.15
N ASP A 152 11.53 3.03 -7.25
CA ASP A 152 12.70 2.47 -6.59
C ASP A 152 12.64 2.70 -5.09
N ILE A 153 13.19 1.74 -4.34
CA ILE A 153 13.34 1.86 -2.87
C ILE A 153 14.59 2.69 -2.57
N MET A 154 14.43 3.78 -1.83
CA MET A 154 15.53 4.69 -1.48
C MET A 154 16.25 4.30 -0.18
N ASN A 155 15.69 3.37 0.59
CA ASN A 155 16.33 2.83 1.78
C ASN A 155 17.55 1.97 1.42
N LYS A 156 18.51 1.90 2.36
CA LYS A 156 19.59 0.92 2.28
C LYS A 156 19.01 -0.50 2.36
N LEU A 157 19.13 -1.25 1.27
CA LEU A 157 18.67 -2.63 1.22
C LEU A 157 19.47 -3.52 2.19
N SER A 158 18.76 -4.40 2.87
CA SER A 158 19.33 -5.32 3.85
C SER A 158 18.51 -6.59 3.93
N LYS A 159 19.19 -7.74 4.07
CA LYS A 159 18.53 -9.03 4.35
C LYS A 159 17.74 -9.00 5.66
N LYS A 160 18.07 -8.09 6.59
CA LYS A 160 17.34 -7.89 7.85
C LYS A 160 16.00 -7.18 7.70
N GLY A 161 15.74 -6.52 6.56
CA GLY A 161 14.58 -5.67 6.31
C GLY A 161 14.92 -4.18 6.28
N LEU A 162 13.94 -3.36 5.93
CA LEU A 162 14.06 -1.91 5.77
C LEU A 162 13.67 -1.17 7.05
N GLU A 163 14.47 -0.19 7.44
CA GLU A 163 14.18 0.71 8.55
C GLU A 163 13.07 1.70 8.16
N SER A 164 12.18 2.01 9.11
CA SER A 164 11.17 3.06 8.93
C SER A 164 11.82 4.46 9.07
N PRO A 165 11.44 5.46 8.25
CA PRO A 165 10.45 5.37 7.17
C PRO A 165 10.99 4.63 5.95
N VAL A 166 10.14 3.80 5.33
CA VAL A 166 10.42 3.25 3.99
C VAL A 166 10.05 4.32 2.98
N ARG A 167 10.97 4.66 2.07
CA ARG A 167 10.81 5.68 1.04
C ARG A 167 10.95 5.05 -0.34
N LEU A 168 9.98 5.36 -1.20
CA LEU A 168 10.03 5.05 -2.62
C LEU A 168 10.01 6.34 -3.42
N GLU A 169 10.87 6.45 -4.42
CA GLU A 169 10.80 7.50 -5.43
C GLU A 169 10.35 6.86 -6.74
N GLY A 170 9.42 7.51 -7.43
CA GLY A 170 8.98 7.05 -8.74
C GLY A 170 8.70 8.20 -9.69
N ASP A 171 8.63 7.87 -10.97
CA ASP A 171 8.31 8.80 -12.05
C ASP A 171 7.41 8.08 -13.06
N THR A 172 6.38 8.77 -13.54
CA THR A 172 5.53 8.31 -14.64
C THR A 172 5.19 9.49 -15.54
N PRO A 173 4.96 9.29 -16.85
CA PRO A 173 4.63 10.38 -17.76
C PRO A 173 3.43 11.22 -17.32
N GLU A 174 2.43 10.61 -16.67
CA GLU A 174 1.18 11.27 -16.28
C GLU A 174 1.22 11.93 -14.90
N LEU A 175 2.05 11.44 -13.97
CA LEU A 175 2.13 11.96 -12.60
C LEU A 175 3.44 12.70 -12.30
N GLY A 176 4.40 12.70 -13.21
CA GLY A 176 5.75 13.19 -12.97
C GLY A 176 6.44 12.44 -11.81
N ASP A 177 7.40 13.13 -11.18
CA ASP A 177 8.09 12.61 -10.01
C ASP A 177 7.18 12.59 -8.77
N PHE A 178 7.24 11.52 -7.99
CA PHE A 178 6.53 11.40 -6.74
C PHE A 178 7.31 10.59 -5.71
N GLU A 179 7.00 10.80 -4.43
CA GLU A 179 7.53 10.02 -3.33
C GLU A 179 6.40 9.29 -2.60
N ILE A 180 6.64 8.05 -2.17
CA ILE A 180 5.78 7.32 -1.24
C ILE A 180 6.58 7.01 0.03
N GLN A 181 6.03 7.38 1.18
CA GLN A 181 6.58 7.06 2.49
C GLN A 181 5.67 6.09 3.25
N ILE A 182 6.25 5.05 3.85
CA ILE A 182 5.58 4.17 4.81
C ILE A 182 6.23 4.36 6.18
N VAL A 183 5.45 4.89 7.12
CA VAL A 183 5.92 5.36 8.43
C VAL A 183 5.22 4.60 9.54
N ASP A 184 6.01 4.09 10.47
CA ASP A 184 5.48 3.42 11.66
C ASP A 184 4.95 4.39 12.71
N GLY A 185 3.89 3.97 13.40
CA GLY A 185 3.41 4.61 14.61
C GLY A 185 4.40 4.46 15.77
N PRO A 186 4.50 5.44 16.67
CA PRO A 186 5.49 5.45 17.75
C PRO A 186 5.20 4.42 18.86
N LEU A 187 3.98 3.88 18.91
CA LEU A 187 3.52 2.95 19.96
C LEU A 187 3.40 1.50 19.47
N ASN A 188 3.91 1.20 18.28
CA ASN A 188 3.85 -0.15 17.73
C ASN A 188 4.70 -1.11 18.57
N SER A 189 4.15 -2.28 18.83
CA SER A 189 4.89 -3.40 19.42
C SER A 189 5.27 -4.39 18.31
N TYR A 190 6.57 -4.70 18.25
CA TYR A 190 7.14 -5.53 17.19
C TYR A 190 7.51 -6.91 17.70
N LEU A 191 7.59 -7.84 16.76
CA LEU A 191 8.22 -9.13 16.99
C LEU A 191 9.75 -8.97 16.96
N GLY A 192 10.45 -9.88 17.65
CA GLY A 192 11.91 -9.86 17.75
C GLY A 192 12.62 -10.38 16.50
N GLN A 193 13.56 -11.31 16.69
CA GLN A 193 14.34 -11.88 15.59
C GLN A 193 13.51 -12.89 14.77
N GLY A 194 13.62 -12.80 13.45
CA GLY A 194 13.12 -13.78 12.49
C GLY A 194 14.22 -14.70 11.99
N ILE A 195 13.95 -15.45 10.92
CA ILE A 195 14.95 -16.26 10.22
C ILE A 195 15.78 -15.33 9.33
N ASP A 196 17.02 -15.08 9.74
CA ASP A 196 17.94 -14.12 9.10
C ASP A 196 17.42 -12.69 8.99
N GLN A 197 16.27 -12.40 9.59
CA GLN A 197 15.52 -11.16 9.52
C GLN A 197 15.37 -10.50 10.89
N ASP A 198 15.15 -9.20 10.88
CA ASP A 198 14.73 -8.43 12.06
C ASP A 198 13.25 -8.07 11.87
N LEU A 199 12.35 -8.69 12.63
CA LEU A 199 10.90 -8.52 12.44
C LEU A 199 10.37 -7.21 13.03
N SER A 200 11.24 -6.40 13.64
CA SER A 200 10.95 -4.99 13.91
C SER A 200 11.09 -4.09 12.69
N ARG A 201 11.71 -4.59 11.61
CA ARG A 201 11.88 -3.89 10.34
C ARG A 201 10.81 -4.30 9.34
N THR A 202 10.67 -3.48 8.30
CA THR A 202 9.77 -3.79 7.18
C THR A 202 10.39 -4.87 6.31
N GLN A 203 9.70 -5.99 6.18
CA GLN A 203 10.07 -7.00 5.20
C GLN A 203 9.55 -6.59 3.82
N TRP A 204 10.24 -6.95 2.75
CA TRP A 204 9.87 -6.45 1.42
C TRP A 204 10.10 -7.47 0.31
N LEU A 205 9.40 -7.25 -0.80
CA LEU A 205 9.56 -7.96 -2.06
C LEU A 205 9.45 -6.94 -3.19
N GLY A 206 10.43 -6.92 -4.09
CA GLY A 206 10.31 -6.26 -5.38
C GLY A 206 10.33 -7.30 -6.50
N LYS A 207 9.51 -7.12 -7.52
CA LYS A 207 9.54 -7.95 -8.73
C LYS A 207 8.92 -7.24 -9.93
N GLU A 208 9.20 -7.74 -11.12
CA GLU A 208 8.39 -7.43 -12.29
C GLU A 208 7.05 -8.17 -12.20
N VAL A 209 5.98 -7.47 -12.57
CA VAL A 209 4.65 -8.03 -12.79
C VAL A 209 4.17 -7.59 -14.17
N PRO A 210 3.69 -8.51 -15.02
CA PRO A 210 3.23 -8.18 -16.34
C PRO A 210 2.12 -7.12 -16.33
N LYS A 211 2.14 -6.26 -17.35
CA LYS A 211 1.10 -5.27 -17.60
C LYS A 211 -0.30 -5.91 -17.52
N GLY A 212 -1.24 -5.23 -16.86
CA GLY A 212 -2.59 -5.77 -16.66
C GLY A 212 -2.73 -6.79 -15.52
N SER A 213 -1.64 -7.12 -14.81
CA SER A 213 -1.66 -8.18 -13.78
C SER A 213 -1.52 -7.68 -12.34
N ILE A 214 -1.30 -6.38 -12.10
CA ILE A 214 -1.13 -5.81 -10.74
C ILE A 214 -2.34 -6.08 -9.82
N TRP A 215 -3.54 -6.25 -10.39
CA TRP A 215 -4.73 -6.62 -9.62
C TRP A 215 -4.59 -7.99 -8.92
N ARG A 216 -3.70 -8.88 -9.41
CA ARG A 216 -3.36 -10.19 -8.84
C ARG A 216 -2.31 -10.13 -7.73
N ALA A 217 -2.07 -8.97 -7.13
CA ALA A 217 -1.09 -8.76 -6.06
C ALA A 217 -1.12 -9.85 -4.97
N LYS A 218 -2.33 -10.27 -4.52
CA LYS A 218 -2.50 -11.35 -3.54
C LYS A 218 -1.88 -12.67 -4.00
N ASP A 219 -2.03 -13.04 -5.26
CA ASP A 219 -1.49 -14.30 -5.81
C ASP A 219 0.05 -14.27 -5.74
N PHE A 220 0.66 -13.21 -6.26
CA PHE A 220 2.12 -13.09 -6.32
C PHE A 220 2.75 -13.06 -4.92
N VAL A 221 2.13 -12.33 -4.00
CA VAL A 221 2.61 -12.22 -2.61
C VAL A 221 2.40 -13.53 -1.85
N GLY A 222 1.24 -14.18 -2.01
CA GLY A 222 0.95 -15.46 -1.39
C GLY A 222 1.88 -16.58 -1.88
N GLU A 223 2.11 -16.67 -3.18
CA GLU A 223 3.06 -17.61 -3.78
C GLU A 223 4.48 -17.40 -3.24
N HIS A 224 4.91 -16.14 -3.13
CA HIS A 224 6.21 -15.81 -2.57
C HIS A 224 6.35 -16.24 -1.11
N ILE A 225 5.35 -15.95 -0.27
CA ILE A 225 5.34 -16.37 1.14
C ILE A 225 5.44 -17.89 1.25
N VAL A 226 4.68 -18.64 0.43
CA VAL A 226 4.71 -20.11 0.43
C VAL A 226 6.08 -20.64 0.02
N THR A 227 6.66 -20.09 -1.05
CA THR A 227 7.97 -20.51 -1.55
C THR A 227 9.07 -20.23 -0.52
N ASN A 228 9.09 -19.02 0.05
CA ASN A 228 10.06 -18.64 1.07
C ASN A 228 9.91 -19.49 2.35
N ALA A 229 8.68 -19.78 2.78
CA ALA A 229 8.42 -20.65 3.92
C ALA A 229 8.91 -22.09 3.68
N ARG A 230 8.65 -22.66 2.49
CA ARG A 230 9.14 -24.00 2.13
C ARG A 230 10.66 -24.08 2.15
N GLN A 231 11.33 -23.11 1.54
CA GLN A 231 12.79 -23.06 1.53
C GLN A 231 13.36 -23.05 2.96
N ARG A 232 12.81 -22.23 3.85
CA ARG A 232 13.25 -22.15 5.26
C ARG A 232 13.02 -23.44 6.05
N ILE A 233 11.98 -24.19 5.71
CA ILE A 233 11.71 -25.51 6.29
C ILE A 233 12.75 -26.53 5.78
N GLU A 234 13.05 -26.51 4.48
CA GLU A 234 14.04 -27.39 3.85
C GLU A 234 15.46 -27.11 4.35
N ASP A 235 15.81 -25.84 4.57
CA ASP A 235 17.08 -25.39 5.15
C ASP A 235 17.23 -25.80 6.63
N GLY A 236 16.17 -26.34 7.26
CA GLY A 236 16.18 -26.84 8.63
C GLY A 236 16.38 -25.76 9.69
N THR A 237 16.04 -24.51 9.38
CA THR A 237 16.32 -23.36 10.25
C THR A 237 15.44 -23.31 11.50
N LEU A 238 14.25 -23.92 11.45
CA LEU A 238 13.34 -24.06 12.59
C LEU A 238 13.07 -25.52 12.92
N THR A 239 12.93 -25.82 14.20
CA THR A 239 12.40 -27.11 14.65
C THR A 239 10.89 -27.19 14.40
N THR A 240 10.35 -28.40 14.33
CA THR A 240 8.88 -28.62 14.23
C THR A 240 8.10 -27.85 15.29
N ASP A 241 8.58 -27.82 16.53
CA ASP A 241 7.93 -27.10 17.63
C ASP A 241 7.92 -25.59 17.40
N GLN A 242 8.99 -25.02 16.82
CA GLN A 242 9.06 -23.60 16.49
C GLN A 242 8.14 -23.23 15.32
N ILE A 243 7.95 -24.13 14.37
CA ILE A 243 7.02 -23.92 13.24
C ILE A 243 5.59 -23.71 13.75
N TYR A 244 5.16 -24.47 14.77
CA TYR A 244 3.81 -24.34 15.33
C TYR A 244 3.69 -23.25 16.39
N SER A 245 4.72 -23.00 17.19
CA SER A 245 4.68 -21.99 18.26
C SER A 245 5.00 -20.57 17.79
N GLU A 246 5.74 -20.43 16.69
CA GLU A 246 6.16 -19.13 16.13
C GLU A 246 6.00 -19.07 14.59
N PRO A 247 4.80 -19.40 14.04
CA PRO A 247 4.59 -19.49 12.59
C PRO A 247 4.91 -18.18 11.85
N TYR A 248 4.76 -17.04 12.52
CA TYR A 248 5.13 -15.72 12.00
C TYR A 248 6.59 -15.61 11.52
N LYS A 249 7.51 -16.45 12.02
CA LYS A 249 8.91 -16.48 11.54
C LYS A 249 9.04 -17.05 10.13
N LEU A 250 8.11 -17.92 9.72
CA LEU A 250 8.07 -18.50 8.37
C LEU A 250 7.29 -17.63 7.40
N LEU A 251 6.19 -17.03 7.86
CA LEU A 251 5.22 -16.34 7.03
C LEU A 251 5.67 -14.91 6.69
N THR A 252 6.90 -14.74 6.19
CA THR A 252 7.46 -13.45 5.82
C THR A 252 7.91 -13.38 4.36
N LEU A 253 8.02 -12.16 3.82
CA LEU A 253 8.71 -11.87 2.57
C LEU A 253 10.23 -12.08 2.71
N SER A 254 10.95 -12.19 1.61
CA SER A 254 12.37 -12.60 1.59
C SER A 254 13.36 -11.44 1.72
N ASN A 255 12.92 -10.17 1.65
CA ASN A 255 13.78 -8.99 1.54
C ASN A 255 14.67 -9.01 0.31
N SER A 256 14.07 -9.28 -0.84
CA SER A 256 14.80 -9.37 -2.10
C SER A 256 14.05 -8.75 -3.26
N LEU A 257 14.83 -8.35 -4.25
CA LEU A 257 14.38 -8.05 -5.60
C LEU A 257 14.47 -9.34 -6.42
N ILE A 258 13.37 -9.74 -7.04
CA ILE A 258 13.35 -10.84 -8.01
C ILE A 258 13.59 -10.22 -9.38
N GLU A 259 14.80 -10.42 -9.91
CA GLU A 259 15.22 -9.93 -11.22
C GLU A 259 15.37 -11.10 -12.18
N GLU A 260 14.72 -10.99 -13.35
CA GLU A 260 15.07 -11.78 -14.53
C GLU A 260 15.79 -10.87 -15.54
N GLU A 261 16.61 -11.45 -16.41
CA GLU A 261 17.43 -10.69 -17.35
C GLU A 261 16.56 -9.77 -18.24
N GLY A 262 16.80 -8.46 -18.14
CA GLY A 262 16.07 -7.45 -18.91
C GLY A 262 14.73 -6.99 -18.30
N GLN A 263 14.38 -7.45 -17.10
CA GLN A 263 13.19 -7.00 -16.38
C GLN A 263 13.54 -5.97 -15.30
N VAL A 264 12.65 -4.99 -15.11
CA VAL A 264 12.75 -3.97 -14.06
C VAL A 264 11.53 -4.13 -13.15
N ALA A 265 11.73 -4.08 -11.84
CA ALA A 265 10.63 -4.21 -10.90
C ALA A 265 9.68 -3.01 -10.99
N ASN A 266 8.42 -3.29 -11.25
CA ASN A 266 7.32 -2.33 -11.24
C ASN A 266 6.36 -2.59 -10.08
N PHE A 267 6.60 -3.62 -9.26
CA PHE A 267 5.75 -4.02 -8.15
C PHE A 267 6.57 -4.24 -6.89
N TYR A 268 6.21 -3.54 -5.81
CA TYR A 268 6.81 -3.68 -4.50
C TYR A 268 5.74 -3.95 -3.45
N THR A 269 6.03 -4.87 -2.53
CA THR A 269 5.21 -5.16 -1.35
C THR A 269 6.03 -4.99 -0.09
N PHE A 270 5.44 -4.35 0.91
CA PHE A 270 6.04 -4.05 2.21
C PHE A 270 5.22 -4.71 3.31
N GLN A 271 5.80 -5.70 3.96
CA GLN A 271 5.20 -6.45 5.06
C GLN A 271 5.74 -5.98 6.41
N LYS A 272 4.84 -5.74 7.35
CA LYS A 272 5.15 -5.46 8.75
C LYS A 272 4.39 -6.43 9.63
N LEU A 273 5.06 -6.96 10.65
CA LEU A 273 4.45 -7.86 11.63
C LEU A 273 4.30 -7.11 12.94
N PHE A 274 3.08 -7.06 13.45
CA PHE A 274 2.75 -6.38 14.69
C PHE A 274 2.22 -7.35 15.72
N HIS A 275 2.59 -7.12 16.98
CA HIS A 275 1.98 -7.78 18.12
C HIS A 275 0.97 -6.84 18.78
N GLY A 276 -0.30 -7.23 18.82
CA GLY A 276 -1.36 -6.43 19.43
C GLY A 276 -1.77 -5.22 18.58
N GLU A 277 -1.96 -4.07 19.24
CA GLU A 277 -2.35 -2.83 18.56
C GLU A 277 -1.19 -2.24 17.75
N PHE A 278 -1.52 -1.71 16.56
CA PHE A 278 -0.55 -1.04 15.70
C PHE A 278 -1.16 0.13 14.92
N GLN A 279 -0.28 1.00 14.45
CA GLN A 279 -0.59 2.05 13.49
C GLN A 279 0.53 2.16 12.45
N VAL A 280 0.17 2.31 11.19
CA VAL A 280 1.06 2.65 10.07
C VAL A 280 0.45 3.78 9.26
N GLN A 281 1.28 4.62 8.68
CA GLN A 281 0.87 5.67 7.76
C GLN A 281 1.56 5.47 6.42
N VAL A 282 0.80 5.64 5.34
CA VAL A 282 1.33 5.69 3.98
C VAL A 282 0.99 7.03 3.38
N ASN A 283 2.01 7.79 2.99
CA ASN A 283 1.87 9.12 2.41
C ASN A 283 2.44 9.11 0.99
N ARG A 284 1.71 9.67 0.02
CA ARG A 284 2.21 9.98 -1.31
C ARG A 284 2.32 11.49 -1.45
N PHE A 285 3.47 11.94 -1.93
CA PHE A 285 3.76 13.35 -2.20
C PHE A 285 3.95 13.60 -3.70
N ASP A 286 3.37 14.67 -4.22
CA ASP A 286 3.63 15.22 -5.55
C ASP A 286 4.93 16.05 -5.50
N CYS A 287 6.00 15.56 -6.12
CA CYS A 287 7.28 16.27 -6.03
C CYS A 287 7.41 17.25 -7.20
N ILE A 288 7.54 18.54 -6.89
CA ILE A 288 7.75 19.57 -7.91
C ILE A 288 9.26 19.69 -8.14
N LYS A 289 9.73 19.52 -9.38
CA LYS A 289 11.12 19.81 -9.78
C LYS A 289 11.45 21.30 -9.59
N SER A 290 11.82 21.72 -8.38
CA SER A 290 12.44 23.04 -8.13
C SER A 290 13.82 22.87 -7.48
N LEU A 291 14.84 22.58 -8.29
CA LEU A 291 16.30 22.69 -7.98
C LEU A 291 16.87 22.04 -6.69
N ASN A 292 16.02 21.39 -5.90
CA ASN A 292 16.27 20.42 -4.84
C ASN A 292 14.90 19.73 -4.72
N LEU A 293 14.81 18.40 -4.74
CA LEU A 293 13.54 17.72 -4.48
C LEU A 293 13.01 18.20 -3.11
N ILE A 294 12.00 19.07 -3.15
CA ILE A 294 11.20 19.42 -1.99
C ILE A 294 9.83 18.86 -2.33
N CYS A 295 9.55 17.67 -1.83
CA CYS A 295 8.18 17.17 -1.76
C CYS A 295 7.53 17.95 -0.61
N ILE A 296 6.47 18.71 -0.92
CA ILE A 296 5.77 19.60 0.04
C ILE A 296 4.73 18.79 0.80
#